data_AF-A0A850PY62-F1
#
_entry.id   AF-A0A850PY62-F1
#
_cell.length_a   1.000
_cell.length_b   1.000
_cell.length_c   1.000
_cell.angle_alpha   90.00
_cell.angle_beta   90.00
_cell.angle_gamma   90.00
#
_symmetry.space_group_name_H-M   'P 1'
#
loop_
_entity.id
_entity.type
_entity.pdbx_description
1 polymer ?
#
loop_
_entity_poly.entity_id
_entity_poly.type
_entity_poly.pdbx_seq_one_letter_code
_entity_poly.pdbx_strand_id
1 'polypeptide(L)'
;MAQPAVPSAGELTSDLQQVLNTGAPADQRAAKLAGGQAAVPTADNIANRLNTYGGMVNWQVQNPVLNGDRLDAQIAVTIPIWGTKTHNIYWVNQDGDWKLSNPSACVIATDVAGVGCTV
;
A
#
# COMPACT_ATOMS: atom_id res chain seq x y z
N MET A 1 15.12 -17.33 -17.04
CA MET A 1 13.93 -17.05 -16.21
C MET A 1 14.12 -15.67 -15.65
N ALA A 2 13.36 -14.67 -16.09
CA ALA A 2 13.44 -13.34 -15.51
C ALA A 2 12.81 -13.43 -14.11
N GLN A 3 13.61 -13.26 -13.06
CA GLN A 3 13.07 -13.04 -11.73
C GLN A 3 12.20 -11.79 -11.82
N PRO A 4 10.96 -11.79 -11.30
CA PRO A 4 10.13 -10.59 -11.29
C PRO A 4 10.95 -9.47 -10.66
N ALA A 5 11.13 -8.36 -11.39
CA ALA A 5 11.91 -7.24 -10.89
C ALA A 5 11.29 -6.81 -9.56
N VAL A 6 12.08 -6.87 -8.49
CA VAL A 6 11.63 -6.49 -7.16
C VAL A 6 11.58 -4.96 -7.16
N PRO A 7 10.39 -4.34 -7.07
CA PRO A 7 10.29 -2.91 -7.04
C PRO A 7 10.99 -2.37 -5.80
N SER A 8 11.73 -1.29 -6.00
CA SER A 8 12.39 -0.55 -4.95
C SER A 8 11.35 0.07 -4.02
N ALA A 9 11.76 0.47 -2.82
CA ALA A 9 10.83 1.06 -1.84
C ALA A 9 10.15 2.34 -2.38
N GLY A 10 10.87 3.13 -3.19
CA GLY A 10 10.32 4.28 -3.90
C GLY A 10 9.28 3.90 -4.96
N GLU A 11 9.53 2.83 -5.72
CA GLU A 11 8.59 2.33 -6.74
C GLU A 11 7.32 1.80 -6.06
N LEU A 12 7.45 1.01 -5.00
CA LEU A 12 6.31 0.53 -4.20
C LEU A 12 5.50 1.68 -3.61
N THR A 13 6.16 2.73 -3.12
CA THR A 13 5.48 3.92 -2.62
C THR A 13 4.71 4.62 -3.73
N SER A 14 5.32 4.79 -4.92
CA SER A 14 4.67 5.39 -6.07
C SER A 14 3.48 4.57 -6.56
N ASP A 15 3.59 3.23 -6.53
CA ASP A 15 2.51 2.32 -6.89
C ASP A 15 1.33 2.45 -5.92
N LEU A 16 1.60 2.49 -4.61
CA LEU A 16 0.58 2.75 -3.60
C LEU A 16 -0.06 4.13 -3.79
N GLN A 17 0.72 5.17 -4.11
CA GLN A 17 0.15 6.49 -4.40
C GLN A 17 -0.79 6.45 -5.60
N GLN A 18 -0.45 5.67 -6.63
CA GLN A 18 -1.33 5.43 -7.77
C GLN A 18 -2.59 4.66 -7.38
N VAL A 19 -2.47 3.66 -6.51
CA VAL A 19 -3.62 2.92 -5.93
C VAL A 19 -4.48 3.81 -5.04
N LEU A 20 -3.92 4.85 -4.43
CA LEU A 20 -4.66 5.83 -3.64
C LEU A 20 -5.15 7.01 -4.49
N ASN A 21 -4.84 7.04 -5.79
CA ASN A 21 -5.38 8.04 -6.69
C ASN A 21 -6.85 7.73 -6.98
N THR A 22 -7.77 8.44 -6.33
CA THR A 22 -9.22 8.28 -6.55
C THR A 22 -9.67 8.73 -7.94
N GLY A 23 -8.83 9.47 -8.66
CA GLY A 23 -9.05 9.79 -10.08
C GLY A 23 -8.67 8.67 -11.04
N ALA A 24 -7.94 7.64 -10.58
CA ALA A 24 -7.59 6.48 -11.40
C ALA A 24 -8.74 5.45 -11.42
N PRO A 25 -8.91 4.71 -12.53
CA PRO A 25 -9.96 3.70 -12.62
C PRO A 25 -9.76 2.59 -11.58
N ALA A 26 -10.87 2.20 -10.95
CA ALA A 26 -10.90 1.18 -9.90
C ALA A 26 -10.25 -0.15 -10.33
N ASP A 27 -10.38 -0.53 -11.60
CA ASP A 27 -9.77 -1.76 -12.15
C ASP A 27 -8.23 -1.70 -12.13
N GLN A 28 -7.63 -0.56 -12.45
CA GLN A 28 -6.17 -0.40 -12.38
C GLN A 28 -5.68 -0.43 -10.93
N ARG A 29 -6.45 0.18 -10.02
CA ARG A 29 -6.16 0.16 -8.57
C ARG A 29 -6.28 -1.26 -8.02
N ALA A 30 -7.36 -1.97 -8.38
CA ALA A 30 -7.60 -3.36 -8.04
C ALA A 30 -6.49 -4.29 -8.55
N ALA A 31 -5.97 -4.05 -9.77
CA ALA A 31 -4.91 -4.87 -10.34
C ALA A 31 -3.61 -4.87 -9.50
N LYS A 32 -3.38 -3.82 -8.71
CA LYS A 32 -2.21 -3.67 -7.82
C LYS A 32 -2.46 -4.20 -6.40
N LEU A 33 -3.70 -4.62 -6.10
CA LEU A 33 -4.11 -5.13 -4.80
C LEU A 33 -4.38 -6.63 -4.92
N ALA A 34 -3.84 -7.43 -4.01
CA ALA A 34 -4.11 -8.88 -4.01
C ALA A 34 -5.60 -9.16 -3.71
N GLY A 35 -6.23 -8.26 -2.96
CA GLY A 35 -7.68 -8.28 -2.71
C GLY A 35 -8.52 -7.82 -3.90
N GLY A 36 -7.89 -7.38 -4.98
CA GLY A 36 -8.57 -6.91 -6.18
C GLY A 36 -9.60 -5.83 -5.87
N GLN A 37 -10.82 -6.03 -6.38
CA GLN A 37 -11.97 -5.15 -6.19
C GLN A 37 -12.38 -4.99 -4.71
N ALA A 38 -12.16 -6.00 -3.85
CA ALA A 38 -12.51 -5.91 -2.43
C ALA A 38 -11.64 -4.88 -1.67
N ALA A 39 -10.41 -4.66 -2.13
CA ALA A 39 -9.48 -3.70 -1.54
C ALA A 39 -9.59 -2.28 -2.11
N VAL A 40 -10.26 -2.10 -3.25
CA VAL A 40 -10.56 -0.77 -3.83
C VAL A 40 -11.30 0.15 -2.85
N PRO A 41 -12.42 -0.24 -2.21
CA PRO A 41 -13.11 0.65 -1.28
C PRO A 41 -12.22 1.03 -0.10
N THR A 42 -11.36 0.13 0.36
CA THR A 42 -10.39 0.42 1.42
C THR A 42 -9.37 1.48 0.95
N ALA A 43 -8.80 1.33 -0.25
CA ALA A 43 -7.90 2.32 -0.85
C ALA A 43 -8.58 3.68 -1.06
N ASP A 44 -9.87 3.71 -1.42
CA ASP A 44 -10.64 4.94 -1.58
C ASP A 44 -10.85 5.68 -0.26
N ASN A 45 -11.22 4.94 0.80
CA ASN A 45 -11.35 5.49 2.14
C ASN A 45 -10.01 6.06 2.65
N ILE A 46 -8.90 5.34 2.42
CA ILE A 46 -7.56 5.82 2.75
C ILE A 46 -7.28 7.14 2.03
N ALA A 47 -7.47 7.17 0.72
CA ALA A 47 -7.19 8.34 -0.09
C ALA A 47 -8.01 9.57 0.33
N ASN A 48 -9.30 9.39 0.58
CA ASN A 48 -10.18 10.45 1.05
C ASN A 48 -9.73 10.99 2.42
N ARG A 49 -9.32 10.08 3.32
CA ARG A 49 -8.77 10.48 4.61
C ARG A 49 -7.43 11.20 4.50
N LEU A 50 -6.51 10.68 3.71
CA LEU A 50 -5.20 11.32 3.48
C LEU A 50 -5.36 12.72 2.89
N ASN A 51 -6.33 12.90 1.99
CA ASN A 51 -6.71 14.20 1.46
C ASN A 51 -7.24 15.12 2.57
N THR A 52 -8.07 14.61 3.47
CA THR A 52 -8.55 15.35 4.66
C THR A 52 -7.41 15.74 5.60
N TYR A 53 -6.38 14.91 5.75
CA TYR A 53 -5.20 15.23 6.55
C TYR A 53 -4.27 16.26 5.90
N GLY A 54 -4.45 16.60 4.61
CA GLY A 54 -3.74 17.71 3.97
C GLY A 54 -2.21 17.65 4.09
N GLY A 55 -1.62 16.45 3.99
CA GLY A 55 -0.16 16.25 4.13
C GLY A 55 0.38 16.31 5.57
N MET A 56 -0.50 16.37 6.58
CA MET A 56 -0.09 16.23 8.00
C MET A 56 0.45 14.84 8.33
N VAL A 57 0.20 13.84 7.49
CA VAL A 57 0.75 12.49 7.62
C VAL A 57 1.57 12.19 6.38
N ASN A 58 2.82 11.80 6.58
CA ASN A 58 3.69 11.32 5.52
C ASN A 58 3.84 9.81 5.66
N TRP A 59 3.89 9.08 4.55
CA TRP A 59 4.07 7.63 4.58
C TRP A 59 4.93 7.21 3.40
N GLN A 60 5.79 6.21 3.64
CA GLN A 60 6.70 5.72 2.62
C GLN A 60 7.05 4.25 2.89
N VAL A 61 7.15 3.45 1.83
CA VAL A 61 7.67 2.08 1.92
C VAL A 61 9.18 2.12 2.07
N GLN A 62 9.71 1.22 2.90
CA GLN A 62 11.11 1.07 3.24
C GLN A 62 11.44 -0.43 3.40
N ASN A 63 12.72 -0.76 3.24
CA ASN A 63 13.25 -2.11 3.43
C ASN A 63 12.51 -3.24 2.66
N PRO A 64 12.27 -3.12 1.34
CA PRO A 64 11.74 -4.23 0.55
C PRO A 64 12.78 -5.36 0.46
N VAL A 65 12.38 -6.56 0.88
CA VAL A 65 13.17 -7.79 0.91
C VAL A 65 12.36 -8.90 0.26
N LEU A 66 12.88 -9.41 -0.85
CA LEU A 66 12.26 -10.55 -1.54
C LEU A 66 12.53 -11.84 -0.75
N ASN A 67 11.46 -12.49 -0.29
CA ASN A 67 11.46 -13.80 0.36
C ASN A 67 10.73 -14.83 -0.50
N GLY A 68 11.46 -15.40 -1.47
CA GLY A 68 10.92 -16.41 -2.37
C GLY A 68 9.83 -15.84 -3.28
N ASP A 69 8.56 -16.08 -2.91
CA ASP A 69 7.38 -15.68 -3.68
C ASP A 69 6.66 -14.43 -3.12
N ARG A 70 7.11 -13.93 -1.96
CA ARG A 70 6.58 -12.70 -1.35
C ARG A 70 7.66 -11.64 -1.20
N LEU A 71 7.24 -10.39 -1.25
CA LEU A 71 8.09 -9.24 -1.01
C LEU A 71 7.71 -8.66 0.34
N ASP A 72 8.55 -8.87 1.36
CA ASP A 72 8.37 -8.29 2.68
C ASP A 72 8.90 -6.86 2.67
N ALA A 73 8.14 -5.86 3.14
CA ALA A 73 8.65 -4.52 3.36
C ALA A 73 8.02 -3.87 4.59
N GLN A 74 8.38 -2.62 4.84
CA GLN A 74 7.88 -1.86 5.97
C GLN A 74 7.34 -0.53 5.47
N ILE A 75 6.15 -0.13 5.91
CA ILE A 75 5.66 1.23 5.68
C ILE A 75 5.98 2.09 6.89
N ALA A 76 6.80 3.12 6.67
CA ALA A 76 7.11 4.14 7.65
C ALA A 76 6.10 5.28 7.53
N VAL A 77 5.35 5.52 8.59
CA VAL A 77 4.30 6.53 8.70
C VAL A 77 4.79 7.58 9.68
N THR A 78 5.05 8.78 9.17
CA THR A 78 5.53 9.92 9.94
C THR A 78 4.40 10.88 10.19
N ILE A 79 4.13 11.13 11.47
CA ILE A 79 3.16 12.12 11.93
C ILE A 79 3.94 13.14 12.77
N PRO A 80 3.95 14.43 12.42
CA PRO A 80 4.83 15.43 13.03
C PRO A 80 4.62 15.58 14.54
N ILE A 81 3.43 15.23 15.05
CA ILE A 81 3.11 15.29 16.49
C ILE A 81 3.34 13.95 17.21
N TRP A 82 3.30 12.81 16.50
CA TRP A 82 3.38 11.47 17.11
C TRP A 82 4.68 10.70 16.79
N GLY A 83 5.52 11.21 15.89
CA GLY A 83 6.75 10.57 15.43
C GLY A 83 6.55 9.63 14.23
N THR A 84 7.57 8.81 13.94
CA THR A 84 7.55 7.83 12.86
C THR A 84 7.22 6.44 13.40
N LYS A 85 6.21 5.78 12.82
CA LYS A 85 5.85 4.39 13.11
C LYS A 85 6.06 3.53 11.87
N THR A 86 6.71 2.40 12.03
CA THR A 86 6.91 1.43 10.94
C THR A 86 5.96 0.25 11.11
N HIS A 87 5.25 -0.11 10.05
CA HIS A 87 4.36 -1.27 10.03
C HIS A 87 4.86 -2.28 9.00
N ASN A 88 4.87 -3.55 9.36
CA ASN A 88 5.30 -4.60 8.45
C ASN A 88 4.17 -4.90 7.46
N ILE A 89 4.51 -4.88 6.17
CA ILE A 89 3.60 -5.17 5.06
C ILE A 89 4.29 -6.10 4.08
N TYR A 90 3.51 -6.78 3.25
CA TYR A 90 4.07 -7.68 2.25
C TYR A 90 3.23 -7.70 1.00
N TRP A 91 3.90 -7.89 -0.13
CA TRP A 91 3.29 -8.10 -1.43
C TRP A 91 3.43 -9.56 -1.80
N VAL A 92 2.44 -10.06 -2.53
CA VAL A 92 2.44 -11.39 -3.12
C VAL A 92 2.62 -11.25 -4.62
N ASN A 93 3.39 -12.15 -5.23
CA ASN A 93 3.46 -12.21 -6.67
C ASN A 93 2.17 -12.87 -7.19
N GLN A 94 1.41 -12.16 -8.02
CA GLN A 94 0.26 -12.71 -8.71
C GLN A 94 0.31 -12.35 -10.19
N ASP A 95 0.28 -13.36 -11.05
CA ASP A 95 0.37 -13.21 -12.51
C ASP A 95 1.63 -12.49 -12.99
N GLY A 96 2.72 -12.53 -12.22
CA GLY A 96 3.96 -11.82 -12.52
C GLY A 96 4.00 -10.37 -12.02
N ASP A 97 2.91 -9.88 -11.42
CA ASP A 97 2.80 -8.56 -10.81
C ASP A 97 2.88 -8.63 -9.29
N TRP A 98 3.54 -7.66 -8.68
CA TRP A 98 3.58 -7.51 -7.22
C TRP A 98 2.31 -6.82 -6.74
N LYS A 99 1.48 -7.56 -6.00
CA LYS A 99 0.21 -7.05 -5.47
C LYS A 99 0.23 -6.96 -3.95
N LEU A 100 -0.28 -5.86 -3.42
CA LEU A 100 -0.33 -5.65 -1.97
C LEU A 100 -1.32 -6.63 -1.33
N SER A 101 -0.88 -7.37 -0.33
CA SER A 101 -1.72 -8.37 0.35
C SER A 101 -2.88 -7.73 1.11
N ASN A 102 -4.05 -8.37 1.18
CA ASN A 102 -5.22 -7.90 1.94
C ASN A 102 -4.89 -7.45 3.38
N PRO A 103 -4.16 -8.23 4.20
CA PRO A 103 -3.85 -7.79 5.57
C PRO A 103 -2.94 -6.55 5.58
N SER A 104 -2.04 -6.42 4.61
CA SER A 104 -1.22 -5.22 4.47
C SER A 104 -2.06 -4.00 4.07
N ALA A 105 -3.02 -4.17 3.16
CA ALA A 105 -3.98 -3.12 2.83
C ALA A 105 -4.81 -2.69 4.06
N CYS A 106 -5.23 -3.65 4.91
CA CYS A 106 -5.91 -3.34 6.15
C CYS A 106 -5.05 -2.56 7.13
N VAL A 107 -3.80 -2.94 7.33
CA VAL A 107 -2.88 -2.20 8.20
C VAL A 107 -2.73 -0.77 7.73
N ILE A 108 -2.62 -0.54 6.41
CA ILE A 108 -2.56 0.82 5.86
C ILE A 108 -3.89 1.56 6.14
N ALA A 109 -5.03 0.90 5.96
CA ALA A 109 -6.33 1.48 6.25
C ALA A 109 -6.49 1.90 7.72
N THR A 110 -6.17 1.01 8.65
CA THR A 110 -6.39 1.23 10.07
C THR A 110 -5.32 2.11 10.69
N ASP A 111 -4.05 1.88 10.39
CA ASP A 111 -2.95 2.55 11.08
C ASP A 111 -2.52 3.85 10.39
N VAL A 112 -2.66 3.95 9.06
CA VAL A 112 -2.29 5.17 8.31
C VAL A 112 -3.48 6.09 8.17
N ALA A 113 -4.62 5.56 7.73
CA ALA A 113 -5.82 6.37 7.51
C ALA A 113 -6.80 6.37 8.67
N GLY A 114 -6.69 5.46 9.65
CA GLY A 114 -7.72 5.36 10.69
C GLY A 114 -9.11 5.06 10.14
N VAL A 115 -9.20 4.36 9.00
CA VAL A 115 -10.46 3.93 8.39
C VAL A 115 -10.66 2.42 8.56
N GLY A 116 -11.91 1.99 8.52
CA GLY A 116 -12.24 0.57 8.58
C GLY A 116 -11.73 -0.16 7.34
N CYS A 117 -11.13 -1.34 7.55
CA CYS A 117 -10.80 -2.23 6.45
C CYS A 117 -12.05 -3.00 5.99
N THR A 118 -12.35 -2.97 4.70
CA THR A 118 -13.53 -3.62 4.08
C THR A 118 -13.15 -4.71 3.07
N VAL A 119 -11.96 -5.30 3.24
CA VAL A 119 -11.39 -6.33 2.35
C VAL A 119 -11.94 -7.72 2.57
#